data_AF-A0A417QYA1-F1
#
_entry.id   AF-A0A417QYA1-F1
#
_cell.length_a   1.000
_cell.length_b   1.000
_cell.length_c   1.000
_cell.angle_alpha   90.00
_cell.angle_beta   90.00
_cell.angle_gamma   90.00
#
_symmetry.space_group_name_H-M   'P 1'
#
loop_
_entity.id
_entity.type
_entity.pdbx_description
1 polymer ?
#
loop_
_entity_poly.entity_id
_entity_poly.type
_entity_poly.pdbx_seq_one_letter_code
_entity_poly.pdbx_strand_id
1 'polypeptide(L)'
;MNREEKNKFGNFVHEQRKKEEEVLEICQDIFANSRNELAVSMRYFQSALSALKIVPSGETQVLGTDGKLLYVSPQWLLPMFMQNKVVINRLYLHELLHCLFCHLWSRKEREWRIWDLAADIAVENILDELYQKAVYIRPNSFRREKYQQWKTEHKVLTAEILYYDLLKCEEEEIARLEQEFRKDDHHFWYTPNSRSGMADRQKKWEEMRRKMQTEMELFSKEAAGDSPRLVEHLQAENRKRYDYREFLRKFSVLKEEMQVDMDSFDPIYYHFGMETYGNMPLIEPLETKEMKKIEDFVIVIDTSMSCNGSLIRRFLEETYSVLAESESFFRKIQVHIIQCDEKIQDDQVIHNQKEMEAYLEDFNVRGFGGTDFRPAFTYVEHLIKMGAFQRLRGLLYFTDGYGTFPAKMPPYDTAFVFMKDDYRDVDVPPWAIKLILDTQALERKEDYYEY
;
A
#
# COMPACT_ATOMS: atom_id res chain seq x y z
N MET A 1 17.02 6.09 -58.86
CA MET A 1 17.69 5.09 -57.99
C MET A 1 18.00 3.86 -58.81
N ASN A 2 19.27 3.69 -59.15
CA ASN A 2 19.77 2.56 -59.93
C ASN A 2 19.67 1.26 -59.13
N ARG A 3 19.55 0.13 -59.84
CA ARG A 3 19.41 -1.22 -59.26
C ARG A 3 20.60 -1.60 -58.36
N GLU A 4 21.77 -1.03 -58.62
CA GLU A 4 22.99 -1.18 -57.82
C GLU A 4 22.93 -0.43 -56.47
N GLU A 5 22.29 0.73 -56.42
CA GLU A 5 22.10 1.47 -55.17
C GLU A 5 21.15 0.71 -54.24
N LYS A 6 20.04 0.19 -54.77
CA LYS A 6 19.10 -0.65 -53.99
C LYS A 6 19.76 -1.92 -53.42
N ASN A 7 20.66 -2.56 -54.16
CA ASN A 7 21.39 -3.74 -53.68
C ASN A 7 22.47 -3.38 -52.62
N LYS A 8 23.16 -2.24 -52.76
CA LYS A 8 24.10 -1.75 -51.72
C LYS A 8 23.39 -1.38 -50.42
N PHE A 9 22.27 -0.63 -50.50
CA PHE A 9 21.49 -0.28 -49.32
C PHE A 9 20.82 -1.50 -48.68
N GLY A 10 20.35 -2.47 -49.47
CA GLY A 10 19.81 -3.74 -48.97
C GLY A 10 20.85 -4.59 -48.22
N ASN A 11 22.07 -4.71 -48.76
CA ASN A 11 23.17 -5.41 -48.08
C ASN A 11 23.63 -4.71 -46.81
N PHE A 12 23.71 -3.37 -46.81
CA PHE A 12 24.09 -2.59 -45.63
C PHE A 12 23.08 -2.74 -44.48
N VAL A 13 21.77 -2.66 -44.78
CA VAL A 13 20.71 -2.87 -43.78
C VAL A 13 20.72 -4.31 -43.26
N HIS A 14 21.01 -5.30 -44.11
CA HIS A 14 21.13 -6.68 -43.70
C HIS A 14 22.36 -6.93 -42.80
N GLU A 15 23.50 -6.35 -43.12
CA GLU A 15 24.72 -6.42 -42.29
C GLU A 15 24.54 -5.69 -40.95
N GLN A 16 23.86 -4.54 -40.92
CA GLN A 16 23.54 -3.85 -39.67
C GLN A 16 22.61 -4.68 -38.79
N ARG A 17 21.53 -5.23 -39.35
CA ARG A 17 20.61 -6.10 -38.59
C ARG A 17 21.31 -7.33 -38.03
N LYS A 18 22.20 -7.94 -38.81
CA LYS A 18 22.97 -9.09 -38.35
C LYS A 18 23.88 -8.73 -37.17
N LYS A 19 24.53 -7.56 -37.21
CA LYS A 19 25.33 -7.06 -36.08
C LYS A 19 24.47 -6.77 -34.85
N GLU A 20 23.28 -6.21 -35.03
CA GLU A 20 22.33 -5.95 -33.94
C GLU A 20 21.84 -7.26 -33.29
N GLU A 21 21.57 -8.29 -34.10
CA GLU A 21 21.23 -9.64 -33.64
C GLU A 21 22.38 -10.29 -32.87
N GLU A 22 23.61 -10.22 -33.39
CA GLU A 22 24.81 -10.72 -32.71
C GLU A 22 25.03 -10.02 -31.35
N VAL A 23 24.84 -8.69 -31.29
CA VAL A 23 24.94 -7.93 -30.04
C VAL A 23 23.83 -8.32 -29.06
N LEU A 24 22.61 -8.53 -29.54
CA LEU A 24 21.49 -8.99 -28.72
C LEU A 24 21.78 -10.37 -28.11
N GLU A 25 22.29 -11.31 -28.89
CA GLU A 25 22.66 -12.65 -28.41
C GLU A 25 23.74 -12.56 -27.31
N ILE A 26 24.80 -11.79 -27.53
CA ILE A 26 25.86 -11.61 -26.53
C ILE A 26 25.31 -11.00 -25.24
N CYS A 27 24.46 -9.97 -25.34
CA CYS A 27 23.80 -9.38 -24.17
C CYS A 27 22.96 -10.43 -23.43
N GLN A 28 22.15 -11.21 -24.14
CA GLN A 28 21.33 -12.26 -23.55
C GLN A 28 22.17 -13.32 -22.84
N ASP A 29 23.29 -13.73 -23.42
CA ASP A 29 24.21 -14.71 -22.83
C ASP A 29 24.87 -14.18 -21.55
N ILE A 30 25.29 -12.91 -21.53
CA ILE A 30 25.88 -12.27 -20.34
C ILE A 30 24.91 -12.32 -19.17
N PHE A 31 23.66 -11.90 -19.39
CA PHE A 31 22.66 -11.91 -18.31
C PHE A 31 22.10 -13.29 -18.02
N ALA A 32 22.09 -14.23 -18.98
CA ALA A 32 21.80 -15.62 -18.68
C ALA A 32 22.82 -16.19 -17.69
N ASN A 33 24.10 -15.84 -17.84
CA ASN A 33 25.13 -16.18 -16.88
C ASN A 33 24.90 -15.50 -15.51
N SER A 34 24.64 -14.20 -15.49
CA SER A 34 24.29 -13.47 -14.27
C SER A 34 23.09 -14.08 -13.55
N ARG A 35 22.03 -14.44 -14.28
CA ARG A 35 20.85 -15.12 -13.74
C ARG A 35 21.20 -16.45 -13.10
N ASN A 36 22.04 -17.25 -13.74
CA ASN A 36 22.44 -18.55 -13.20
C ASN A 36 23.26 -18.38 -11.92
N GLU A 37 24.21 -17.44 -11.90
CA GLU A 37 25.01 -17.13 -10.70
C GLU A 37 24.13 -16.65 -9.54
N LEU A 38 23.24 -15.70 -9.80
CA LEU A 38 22.31 -15.16 -8.81
C LEU A 38 21.32 -16.21 -8.30
N ALA A 39 20.80 -17.08 -9.17
CA ALA A 39 19.87 -18.14 -8.77
C ALA A 39 20.54 -19.19 -7.87
N VAL A 40 21.83 -19.46 -8.08
CA VAL A 40 22.60 -20.37 -7.21
C VAL A 40 22.86 -19.73 -5.86
N SER A 41 23.26 -18.45 -5.82
CA SER A 41 23.52 -17.73 -4.57
C SER A 41 22.26 -17.37 -3.79
N MET A 42 21.15 -17.09 -4.47
CA MET A 42 19.92 -16.59 -3.85
C MET A 42 18.69 -17.18 -4.54
N ARG A 43 18.35 -18.42 -4.18
CA ARG A 43 17.27 -19.20 -4.81
C ARG A 43 15.90 -18.50 -4.76
N TYR A 44 15.63 -17.72 -3.71
CA TYR A 44 14.38 -16.99 -3.52
C TYR A 44 14.15 -15.87 -4.56
N PHE A 45 15.16 -15.48 -5.34
CA PHE A 45 15.00 -14.57 -6.49
C PHE A 45 14.64 -15.28 -7.80
N GLN A 46 14.57 -16.62 -7.84
CA GLN A 46 14.45 -17.38 -9.09
C GLN A 46 13.25 -16.96 -9.96
N SER A 47 12.09 -16.68 -9.37
CA SER A 47 10.92 -16.20 -10.11
C SER A 47 11.18 -14.82 -10.74
N ALA A 48 11.76 -13.90 -9.98
CA ALA A 48 12.05 -12.53 -10.39
C ALA A 48 13.15 -12.46 -11.47
N LEU A 49 14.20 -13.27 -11.36
CA LEU A 49 15.33 -13.34 -12.30
C LEU A 49 14.91 -13.69 -13.74
N SER A 50 13.71 -14.22 -13.95
CA SER A 50 13.21 -14.58 -15.29
C SER A 50 12.16 -13.60 -15.85
N ALA A 51 11.76 -12.59 -15.07
CA ALA A 51 10.62 -11.75 -15.39
C ALA A 51 10.91 -10.65 -16.42
N LEU A 52 12.16 -10.19 -16.51
CA LEU A 52 12.57 -9.13 -17.45
C LEU A 52 13.17 -9.72 -18.74
N LYS A 53 12.72 -9.22 -19.89
CA LYS A 53 13.28 -9.57 -21.22
C LYS A 53 14.31 -8.55 -21.66
N ILE A 54 15.46 -9.02 -22.11
CA ILE A 54 16.62 -8.17 -22.38
C ILE A 54 16.54 -7.59 -23.78
N VAL A 55 16.74 -6.27 -23.88
CA VAL A 55 16.71 -5.50 -25.12
C VAL A 55 17.88 -4.50 -25.13
N PRO A 56 18.83 -4.63 -26.07
CA PRO A 56 19.81 -3.60 -26.36
C PRO A 56 19.11 -2.30 -26.74
N SER A 57 19.50 -1.20 -26.10
CA SER A 57 18.95 0.11 -26.39
C SER A 57 20.05 1.17 -26.39
N GLY A 58 19.98 2.09 -27.35
CA GLY A 58 20.81 3.30 -27.39
C GLY A 58 20.20 4.47 -26.61
N GLU A 59 18.98 4.31 -26.06
CA GLU A 59 18.29 5.35 -25.28
C GLU A 59 18.84 5.46 -23.85
N THR A 60 19.49 4.40 -23.35
CA THR A 60 20.15 4.38 -22.04
C THR A 60 21.67 4.37 -22.18
N GLN A 61 22.36 4.97 -21.23
CA GLN A 61 23.81 4.88 -21.13
C GLN A 61 24.27 3.62 -20.38
N VAL A 62 23.40 3.01 -19.58
CA VAL A 62 23.73 1.94 -18.65
C VAL A 62 22.67 0.83 -18.72
N LEU A 63 21.76 0.78 -17.74
CA LEU A 63 20.61 -0.11 -17.63
C LEU A 63 19.37 0.72 -17.28
N GLY A 64 18.20 0.20 -17.64
CA GLY A 64 16.91 0.72 -17.17
C GLY A 64 15.79 -0.27 -17.45
N THR A 65 14.64 -0.08 -16.83
CA THR A 65 13.52 -1.03 -16.91
C THR A 65 12.15 -0.34 -16.98
N ASP A 66 11.22 -0.95 -17.71
CA ASP A 66 9.78 -0.60 -17.69
C ASP A 66 8.95 -1.66 -16.91
N GLY A 67 9.62 -2.56 -16.19
CA GLY A 67 9.03 -3.68 -15.47
C GLY A 67 8.67 -4.89 -16.34
N LYS A 68 8.94 -4.85 -17.66
CA LYS A 68 8.81 -5.98 -18.59
C LYS A 68 10.09 -6.22 -19.38
N LEU A 69 10.72 -5.15 -19.86
CA LEU A 69 11.95 -5.16 -20.61
C LEU A 69 13.06 -4.58 -19.73
N LEU A 70 14.24 -5.20 -19.81
CA LEU A 70 15.48 -4.62 -19.33
C LEU A 70 16.20 -4.02 -20.53
N TYR A 71 16.27 -2.69 -20.57
CA TYR A 71 16.99 -1.92 -21.58
C TYR A 71 18.46 -1.87 -21.19
N VAL A 72 19.35 -2.20 -22.13
CA VAL A 72 20.78 -2.31 -21.86
C VAL A 72 21.59 -1.57 -22.90
N SER A 73 22.55 -0.77 -22.46
CA SER A 73 23.58 -0.19 -23.32
C SER A 73 24.68 -1.21 -23.62
N PRO A 74 24.85 -1.66 -24.88
CA PRO A 74 25.94 -2.59 -25.23
C PRO A 74 27.32 -1.94 -25.07
N GLN A 75 27.40 -0.62 -25.23
CA GLN A 75 28.64 0.15 -25.10
C GLN A 75 29.19 0.11 -23.67
N TRP A 76 28.29 0.04 -22.68
CA TRP A 76 28.66 -0.09 -21.27
C TRP A 76 28.81 -1.57 -20.86
N LEU A 77 27.91 -2.45 -21.29
CA LEU A 77 27.86 -3.85 -20.84
C LEU A 77 29.12 -4.63 -21.23
N LEU A 78 29.57 -4.52 -22.49
CA LEU A 78 30.67 -5.35 -23.01
C LEU A 78 32.00 -5.07 -22.29
N PRO A 79 32.45 -3.81 -22.11
CA PRO A 79 33.64 -3.51 -21.31
C PRO A 79 33.46 -3.92 -19.83
N MET A 80 32.28 -3.68 -19.26
CA MET A 80 32.01 -4.02 -17.86
C MET A 80 32.11 -5.53 -17.61
N PHE A 81 31.65 -6.35 -18.55
CA PHE A 81 31.71 -7.81 -18.44
C PHE A 81 33.14 -8.34 -18.40
N MET A 82 34.05 -7.69 -19.14
CA MET A 82 35.47 -8.02 -19.14
C MET A 82 36.19 -7.56 -17.86
N GLN A 83 35.73 -6.47 -17.24
CA GLN A 83 36.37 -5.88 -16.06
C GLN A 83 35.83 -6.43 -14.74
N ASN A 84 34.52 -6.41 -14.54
CA ASN A 84 33.90 -6.74 -13.27
C ASN A 84 32.45 -7.25 -13.42
N LYS A 85 32.32 -8.58 -13.41
CA LYS A 85 31.01 -9.26 -13.50
C LYS A 85 30.11 -9.00 -12.29
N VAL A 86 30.67 -8.73 -11.12
CA VAL A 86 29.91 -8.46 -9.88
C VAL A 86 29.09 -7.17 -10.03
N VAL A 87 29.61 -6.16 -10.73
CA VAL A 87 28.90 -4.90 -11.00
C VAL A 87 27.66 -5.16 -11.86
N ILE A 88 27.76 -6.02 -12.86
CA ILE A 88 26.61 -6.40 -13.72
C ILE A 88 25.56 -7.14 -12.88
N ASN A 89 25.98 -8.12 -12.09
CA ASN A 89 25.07 -8.87 -11.23
C ASN A 89 24.36 -7.96 -10.23
N ARG A 90 25.09 -7.03 -9.61
CA ARG A 90 24.52 -6.06 -8.67
C ARG A 90 23.52 -5.15 -9.35
N LEU A 91 23.87 -4.53 -10.48
CA LEU A 91 22.98 -3.60 -11.17
C LEU A 91 21.78 -4.31 -11.78
N TYR A 92 21.94 -5.56 -12.21
CA TYR A 92 20.81 -6.39 -12.61
C TYR A 92 19.85 -6.65 -11.45
N LEU A 93 20.39 -6.96 -10.26
CA LEU A 93 19.57 -7.14 -9.07
C LEU A 93 18.93 -5.82 -8.60
N HIS A 94 19.61 -4.68 -8.76
CA HIS A 94 19.08 -3.34 -8.50
C HIS A 94 17.77 -3.10 -9.26
N GLU A 95 17.80 -3.29 -10.58
CA GLU A 95 16.63 -3.18 -11.48
C GLU A 95 15.49 -4.13 -11.07
N LEU A 96 15.83 -5.36 -10.70
CA LEU A 96 14.85 -6.35 -10.22
C LEU A 96 14.23 -5.93 -8.90
N LEU A 97 15.00 -5.31 -8.00
CA LEU A 97 14.50 -4.81 -6.72
C LEU A 97 13.58 -3.61 -6.92
N HIS A 98 13.87 -2.69 -7.86
CA HIS A 98 12.91 -1.64 -8.23
C HIS A 98 11.58 -2.21 -8.72
N CYS A 99 11.63 -3.26 -9.53
CA CYS A 99 10.42 -3.95 -10.00
C CYS A 99 9.69 -4.67 -8.85
N LEU A 100 10.43 -5.44 -8.04
CA LEU A 100 9.88 -6.18 -6.90
C LEU A 100 9.22 -5.23 -5.91
N PHE A 101 9.88 -4.14 -5.52
CA PHE A 101 9.36 -3.10 -4.63
C PHE A 101 8.39 -2.13 -5.32
N CYS A 102 8.12 -2.34 -6.62
CA CYS A 102 7.15 -1.58 -7.39
C CYS A 102 7.42 -0.06 -7.40
N HIS A 103 8.69 0.35 -7.28
CA HIS A 103 9.10 1.75 -7.27
C HIS A 103 8.67 2.50 -8.55
N LEU A 104 8.63 1.79 -9.68
CA LEU A 104 8.14 2.27 -10.97
C LEU A 104 6.70 2.82 -10.91
N TRP A 105 5.84 2.21 -10.09
CA TRP A 105 4.41 2.53 -10.03
C TRP A 105 4.01 3.34 -8.79
N SER A 106 4.89 3.43 -7.79
CA SER A 106 4.59 4.00 -6.47
C SER A 106 4.87 5.50 -6.33
N ARG A 107 5.37 6.19 -7.37
CA ARG A 107 5.65 7.65 -7.32
C ARG A 107 4.40 8.48 -7.02
N LYS A 108 3.27 8.18 -7.68
CA LYS A 108 2.07 9.03 -7.68
C LYS A 108 2.42 10.46 -8.11
N GLU A 109 2.14 11.47 -7.28
CA GLU A 109 2.39 12.91 -7.53
C GLU A 109 3.73 13.41 -6.98
N ARG A 110 4.55 12.53 -6.39
CA ARG A 110 5.86 12.87 -5.81
C ARG A 110 6.82 13.41 -6.87
N GLU A 111 7.73 14.30 -6.48
CA GLU A 111 8.76 14.84 -7.35
C GLU A 111 9.65 13.70 -7.89
N TRP A 112 9.82 13.64 -9.21
CA TRP A 112 10.51 12.53 -9.88
C TRP A 112 11.96 12.39 -9.43
N ARG A 113 12.71 13.50 -9.34
CA ARG A 113 14.12 13.51 -8.97
C ARG A 113 14.35 12.93 -7.56
N ILE A 114 13.57 13.39 -6.58
CA ILE A 114 13.67 12.94 -5.19
C ILE A 114 13.16 11.51 -5.04
N TRP A 115 12.11 11.13 -5.77
CA TRP A 115 11.59 9.78 -5.76
C TRP A 115 12.58 8.75 -6.32
N ASP A 116 13.20 9.05 -7.47
CA ASP A 116 14.23 8.22 -8.08
C ASP A 116 15.38 8.00 -7.07
N LEU A 117 15.87 9.08 -6.48
CA LEU A 117 16.95 9.01 -5.48
C LEU A 117 16.54 8.19 -4.24
N ALA A 118 15.33 8.39 -3.72
CA ALA A 118 14.84 7.65 -2.56
C ALA A 118 14.70 6.14 -2.85
N ALA A 119 14.23 5.80 -4.05
CA ALA A 119 14.11 4.42 -4.53
C ALA A 119 15.50 3.77 -4.66
N ASP A 120 16.47 4.49 -5.24
CA ASP A 120 17.85 4.01 -5.35
C ASP A 120 18.45 3.76 -3.98
N ILE A 121 18.37 4.71 -3.06
CA ILE A 121 18.92 4.57 -1.69
C ILE A 121 18.31 3.35 -0.99
N ALA A 122 17.00 3.14 -1.11
CA ALA A 122 16.32 1.99 -0.51
C ALA A 122 16.85 0.66 -1.07
N VAL A 123 16.97 0.53 -2.39
CA VAL A 123 17.48 -0.67 -3.06
C VAL A 123 18.95 -0.90 -2.74
N GLU A 124 19.75 0.14 -2.80
CA GLU A 124 21.18 0.10 -2.57
C GLU A 124 21.53 -0.22 -1.10
N ASN A 125 20.70 0.20 -0.14
CA ASN A 125 20.83 -0.23 1.27
C ASN A 125 20.60 -1.75 1.40
N ILE A 126 19.59 -2.30 0.72
CA ILE A 126 19.34 -3.75 0.71
C ILE A 126 20.54 -4.48 0.10
N LEU A 127 21.06 -4.00 -1.04
CA LEU A 127 22.21 -4.60 -1.72
C LEU A 127 23.51 -4.52 -0.92
N ASP A 128 23.71 -3.49 -0.10
CA ASP A 128 24.88 -3.37 0.78
C ASP A 128 24.83 -4.29 2.00
N GLU A 129 23.62 -4.61 2.48
CA GLU A 129 23.39 -5.54 3.57
C GLU A 129 23.39 -7.00 3.11
N LEU A 130 23.23 -7.25 1.80
CA LEU A 130 23.33 -8.57 1.20
C LEU A 130 24.79 -9.02 1.09
N TYR A 131 25.24 -9.84 2.04
CA TYR A 131 26.58 -10.45 2.05
C TYR A 131 26.75 -11.62 1.07
N GLN A 132 26.27 -11.47 -0.16
CA GLN A 132 26.35 -12.49 -1.21
C GLN A 132 27.47 -12.18 -2.20
N LYS A 133 28.44 -13.08 -2.35
CA LYS A 133 29.65 -12.87 -3.18
C LYS A 133 29.34 -12.41 -4.61
N ALA A 134 28.24 -12.88 -5.18
CA ALA A 134 27.81 -12.54 -6.54
C ALA A 134 27.47 -11.06 -6.75
N VAL A 135 27.10 -10.33 -5.69
CA VAL A 135 26.64 -8.91 -5.75
C VAL A 135 27.32 -7.99 -4.73
N TYR A 136 28.08 -8.54 -3.79
CA TYR A 136 28.65 -7.80 -2.68
C TYR A 136 29.77 -6.87 -3.16
N ILE A 137 29.53 -5.57 -3.01
CA ILE A 137 30.52 -4.52 -3.16
C ILE A 137 30.57 -3.80 -1.83
N ARG A 138 31.78 -3.61 -1.27
CA ARG A 138 31.92 -2.95 0.04
C ARG A 138 31.46 -1.49 -0.07
N PRO A 139 30.49 -1.03 0.74
CA PRO A 139 30.07 0.36 0.72
C PRO A 139 31.17 1.29 1.22
N ASN A 140 31.22 2.50 0.66
CA ASN A 140 32.12 3.55 1.09
C ASN A 140 31.72 4.11 2.47
N SER A 141 32.58 4.96 3.05
CA SER A 141 32.32 5.56 4.36
C SER A 141 31.06 6.44 4.37
N PHE A 142 30.83 7.16 3.28
CA PHE A 142 29.69 8.07 3.15
C PHE A 142 28.34 7.34 3.22
N ARG A 143 28.18 6.23 2.49
CA ARG A 143 26.97 5.39 2.53
C ARG A 143 26.71 4.85 3.94
N ARG A 144 27.75 4.35 4.60
CA ARG A 144 27.62 3.79 5.96
C ARG A 144 27.18 4.84 6.98
N GLU A 145 27.73 6.04 6.89
CA GLU A 145 27.35 7.16 7.77
C GLU A 145 25.88 7.54 7.56
N LYS A 146 25.45 7.69 6.31
CA LYS A 146 24.07 8.02 5.97
C LYS A 146 23.08 6.94 6.40
N TYR A 147 23.40 5.67 6.17
CA TYR A 147 22.57 4.57 6.68
C TYR A 147 22.45 4.56 8.19
N GLN A 148 23.51 4.90 8.92
CA GLN A 148 23.46 4.95 10.38
C GLN A 148 22.55 6.09 10.88
N GLN A 149 22.60 7.26 10.22
CA GLN A 149 21.71 8.39 10.50
C GLN A 149 20.26 7.97 10.31
N TRP A 150 19.89 7.50 9.11
CA TRP A 150 18.50 7.11 8.83
C TRP A 150 18.01 5.92 9.68
N LYS A 151 18.89 4.96 10.01
CA LYS A 151 18.51 3.81 10.86
C LYS A 151 18.29 4.17 12.34
N THR A 152 18.75 5.35 12.77
CA THR A 152 18.48 5.86 14.12
C THR A 152 17.03 6.33 14.22
N GLU A 153 16.49 6.88 13.14
CA GLU A 153 15.12 7.43 13.07
C GLU A 153 14.11 6.38 12.59
N HIS A 154 14.53 5.49 11.68
CA HIS A 154 13.66 4.53 11.03
C HIS A 154 14.21 3.11 11.12
N LYS A 155 13.39 2.17 11.61
CA LYS A 155 13.77 0.76 11.70
C LYS A 155 14.04 0.12 10.32
N VAL A 156 13.26 0.48 9.30
CA VAL A 156 13.38 -0.04 7.93
C VAL A 156 13.39 1.13 6.95
N LEU A 157 14.36 1.16 6.05
CA LEU A 157 14.52 2.21 5.04
C LEU A 157 13.70 1.87 3.79
N THR A 158 12.49 2.39 3.68
CA THR A 158 11.67 2.29 2.46
C THR A 158 11.81 3.55 1.62
N ALA A 159 11.60 3.44 0.30
CA ALA A 159 11.72 4.57 -0.63
C ALA A 159 10.80 5.73 -0.24
N GLU A 160 9.65 5.44 0.37
CA GLU A 160 8.72 6.49 0.76
C GLU A 160 9.15 7.28 1.99
N ILE A 161 9.69 6.60 2.99
CA ILE A 161 10.21 7.27 4.20
C ILE A 161 11.37 8.17 3.77
N LEU A 162 12.31 7.61 3.01
CA LEU A 162 13.46 8.33 2.48
C LEU A 162 13.06 9.53 1.62
N TYR A 163 11.98 9.43 0.83
CA TYR A 163 11.49 10.56 0.03
C TYR A 163 11.17 11.78 0.91
N TYR A 164 10.48 11.59 2.04
CA TYR A 164 10.11 12.69 2.93
C TYR A 164 11.30 13.25 3.71
N ASP A 165 12.30 12.42 4.03
CA ASP A 165 13.53 12.89 4.65
C ASP A 165 14.39 13.69 3.68
N LEU A 166 14.46 13.25 2.42
CA LEU A 166 15.21 13.95 1.37
C LEU A 166 14.58 15.31 1.00
N LEU A 167 13.26 15.49 1.18
CA LEU A 167 12.63 16.80 1.02
C LEU A 167 13.11 17.84 2.03
N LYS A 168 13.68 17.41 3.17
CA LYS A 168 14.21 18.30 4.22
C LYS A 168 15.70 18.59 4.02
N CYS A 169 16.37 17.88 3.11
CA CYS A 169 17.80 18.03 2.84
C CYS A 169 18.10 19.27 1.99
N GLU A 170 19.32 19.78 2.13
CA GLU A 170 19.82 20.84 1.26
C GLU A 170 20.16 20.32 -0.14
N GLU A 171 20.06 21.19 -1.15
CA GLU A 171 20.31 20.85 -2.56
C GLU A 171 21.72 20.28 -2.80
N GLU A 172 22.73 20.78 -2.08
CA GLU A 172 24.12 20.28 -2.17
C GLU A 172 24.24 18.83 -1.67
N GLU A 173 23.46 18.49 -0.64
CA GLU A 173 23.42 17.14 -0.10
C GLU A 173 22.72 16.18 -1.06
N ILE A 174 21.60 16.61 -1.64
CA ILE A 174 20.86 15.84 -2.66
C ILE A 174 21.78 15.55 -3.85
N ALA A 175 22.48 16.54 -4.39
CA ALA A 175 23.41 16.35 -5.51
C ALA A 175 24.53 15.35 -5.18
N ARG A 176 25.04 15.35 -3.94
CA ARG A 176 26.05 14.40 -3.49
C ARG A 176 25.50 12.98 -3.36
N LEU A 177 24.26 12.84 -2.87
CA LEU A 177 23.57 11.56 -2.80
C LEU A 177 23.29 11.00 -4.20
N GLU A 178 22.86 11.84 -5.15
CA GLU A 178 22.63 11.42 -6.55
C GLU A 178 23.89 10.85 -7.19
N GLN A 179 25.05 11.50 -7.00
CA GLN A 179 26.32 11.00 -7.53
C GLN A 179 26.69 9.62 -6.97
N GLU A 180 26.36 9.36 -5.71
CA GLU A 180 26.70 8.10 -5.05
C GLU A 180 25.71 6.98 -5.39
N PHE A 181 24.41 7.27 -5.35
CA PHE A 181 23.35 6.26 -5.38
C PHE A 181 22.76 6.00 -6.76
N ARG A 182 22.77 6.97 -7.68
CA ARG A 182 22.20 6.78 -9.02
C ARG A 182 23.12 5.89 -9.85
N LYS A 183 22.67 4.67 -10.16
CA LYS A 183 23.44 3.68 -10.95
C LYS A 183 22.74 3.24 -12.23
N ASP A 184 21.48 3.59 -12.40
CA ASP A 184 20.60 3.20 -13.49
C ASP A 184 19.88 4.40 -14.12
N ASP A 185 19.05 4.10 -15.12
CA ASP A 185 18.28 5.05 -15.89
C ASP A 185 16.77 4.90 -15.68
N HIS A 186 16.22 5.84 -14.92
CA HIS A 186 14.82 5.93 -14.54
C HIS A 186 13.90 6.45 -15.65
N HIS A 187 14.43 6.87 -16.82
CA HIS A 187 13.64 7.46 -17.90
C HIS A 187 12.44 6.56 -18.33
N PHE A 188 12.65 5.24 -18.34
CA PHE A 188 11.65 4.26 -18.76
C PHE A 188 10.47 4.11 -17.79
N TRP A 189 10.59 4.59 -16.54
CA TRP A 189 9.49 4.56 -15.57
C TRP A 189 8.36 5.50 -15.98
N TYR A 190 8.71 6.57 -16.71
CA TYR A 190 7.81 7.67 -17.04
C TYR A 190 7.32 7.65 -18.48
N THR A 191 7.81 6.72 -19.31
CA THR A 191 7.46 6.68 -20.74
C THR A 191 5.96 6.37 -20.91
N PRO A 192 5.17 7.23 -21.61
CA PRO A 192 3.71 7.12 -21.69
C PRO A 192 3.16 5.85 -22.38
N ASN A 193 4.02 5.07 -23.03
CA ASN A 193 3.66 4.10 -24.07
C ASN A 193 2.96 2.81 -23.58
N SER A 194 2.63 2.65 -22.28
CA SER A 194 1.93 1.43 -21.85
C SER A 194 0.92 1.56 -20.71
N ARG A 195 0.12 2.64 -20.64
CA ARG A 195 -0.98 2.72 -19.65
C ARG A 195 -1.93 1.51 -19.67
N SER A 196 -2.10 0.87 -20.82
CA SER A 196 -2.77 -0.44 -20.94
C SER A 196 -1.86 -1.56 -20.42
N GLY A 197 -2.19 -2.12 -19.26
CA GLY A 197 -1.52 -3.29 -18.67
C GLY A 197 -0.49 -2.98 -17.58
N MET A 198 -0.26 -1.71 -17.20
CA MET A 198 0.62 -1.38 -16.05
C MET A 198 0.11 -1.96 -14.73
N ALA A 199 -1.20 -1.89 -14.48
CA ALA A 199 -1.79 -2.46 -13.27
C ALA A 199 -1.60 -3.99 -13.20
N ASP A 200 -1.67 -4.68 -14.34
CA ASP A 200 -1.42 -6.13 -14.40
C ASP A 200 0.06 -6.47 -14.20
N ARG A 201 0.99 -5.62 -14.67
CA ARG A 201 2.42 -5.79 -14.41
C ARG A 201 2.73 -5.59 -12.94
N GLN A 202 2.23 -4.51 -12.33
CA GLN A 202 2.40 -4.24 -10.91
C GLN A 202 1.89 -5.42 -10.07
N LYS A 203 0.67 -5.91 -10.35
CA LYS A 203 0.11 -7.08 -9.66
C LYS A 203 0.99 -8.33 -9.77
N LYS A 204 1.57 -8.60 -10.96
CA LYS A 204 2.50 -9.73 -11.14
C LYS A 204 3.75 -9.59 -10.26
N TRP A 205 4.31 -8.39 -10.17
CA TRP A 205 5.48 -8.13 -9.31
C TRP A 205 5.12 -8.22 -7.81
N GLU A 206 3.95 -7.72 -7.40
CA GLU A 206 3.43 -7.89 -6.04
C GLU A 206 3.23 -9.38 -5.69
N GLU A 207 2.68 -10.18 -6.60
CA GLU A 207 2.54 -11.62 -6.41
C GLU A 207 3.89 -12.33 -6.28
N MET A 208 4.88 -11.95 -7.11
CA MET A 208 6.25 -12.47 -7.00
C MET A 208 6.90 -12.08 -5.67
N ARG A 209 6.72 -10.83 -5.21
CA ARG A 209 7.20 -10.35 -3.90
C ARG A 209 6.59 -11.16 -2.76
N ARG A 210 5.28 -11.42 -2.80
CA ARG A 210 4.58 -12.24 -1.78
C ARG A 210 5.08 -13.67 -1.77
N LYS A 211 5.23 -14.30 -2.94
CA LYS A 211 5.78 -15.67 -3.05
C LYS A 211 7.19 -15.74 -2.49
N MET A 212 8.06 -14.79 -2.85
CA MET A 212 9.42 -14.67 -2.32
C MET A 212 9.43 -14.56 -0.79
N GLN A 213 8.58 -13.71 -0.22
CA GLN A 213 8.48 -13.59 1.24
C GLN A 213 8.09 -14.93 1.87
N THR A 214 7.07 -15.61 1.34
CA THR A 214 6.63 -16.91 1.86
C THR A 214 7.73 -17.98 1.76
N GLU A 215 8.46 -18.04 0.65
CA GLU A 215 9.60 -18.94 0.51
C GLU A 215 10.68 -18.65 1.55
N MET A 216 11.07 -17.37 1.70
CA MET A 216 12.07 -16.98 2.71
C MET A 216 11.63 -17.33 4.14
N GLU A 217 10.36 -17.10 4.49
CA GLU A 217 9.82 -17.42 5.82
C GLU A 217 9.80 -18.93 6.08
N LEU A 218 9.39 -19.75 5.10
CA LEU A 218 9.34 -21.21 5.22
C LEU A 218 10.74 -21.84 5.31
N PHE A 219 11.70 -21.37 4.51
CA PHE A 219 13.05 -21.92 4.45
C PHE A 219 14.02 -21.28 5.47
N SER A 220 13.59 -20.24 6.21
CA SER A 220 14.39 -19.57 7.25
C SER A 220 14.81 -20.49 8.40
N LYS A 221 14.08 -21.59 8.64
CA LYS A 221 14.44 -22.58 9.68
C LYS A 221 15.61 -23.49 9.29
N GLU A 222 15.90 -23.66 8.00
CA GLU A 222 16.99 -24.54 7.52
C GLU A 222 18.23 -23.76 7.07
N ALA A 223 18.08 -22.50 6.67
CA ALA A 223 19.16 -21.61 6.24
C ALA A 223 19.36 -20.45 7.23
N ALA A 224 19.88 -20.74 8.42
CA ALA A 224 20.06 -19.81 9.54
C ALA A 224 21.10 -18.67 9.32
N GLY A 225 21.35 -18.26 8.07
CA GLY A 225 22.37 -17.26 7.75
C GLY A 225 22.06 -16.30 6.60
N ASP A 226 21.05 -16.58 5.77
CA ASP A 226 20.83 -15.80 4.55
C ASP A 226 19.82 -14.66 4.79
N SER A 227 20.36 -13.50 5.19
CA SER A 227 19.76 -12.17 5.06
C SER A 227 18.40 -11.93 5.77
N PRO A 228 18.36 -11.94 7.12
CA PRO A 228 17.15 -11.60 7.90
C PRO A 228 16.60 -10.20 7.59
N ARG A 229 17.45 -9.24 7.23
CA ARG A 229 17.03 -7.86 6.94
C ARG A 229 16.22 -7.72 5.65
N LEU A 230 16.51 -8.55 4.64
CA LEU A 230 15.70 -8.56 3.42
C LEU A 230 14.24 -8.95 3.73
N VAL A 231 14.03 -9.88 4.67
CA VAL A 231 12.68 -10.26 5.12
C VAL A 231 11.98 -9.09 5.81
N GLU A 232 12.68 -8.32 6.63
CA GLU A 232 12.12 -7.11 7.26
C GLU A 232 11.70 -6.06 6.22
N HIS A 233 12.52 -5.83 5.19
CA HIS A 233 12.18 -4.96 4.07
C HIS A 233 10.96 -5.48 3.30
N LEU A 234 10.92 -6.78 2.96
CA LEU A 234 9.78 -7.41 2.30
C LEU A 234 8.51 -7.32 3.14
N GLN A 235 8.60 -7.51 4.46
CA GLN A 235 7.47 -7.37 5.38
C GLN A 235 6.99 -5.93 5.47
N ALA A 236 7.88 -4.95 5.61
CA ALA A 236 7.52 -3.53 5.65
C ALA A 236 6.74 -3.10 4.40
N GLU A 237 7.10 -3.68 3.26
CA GLU A 237 6.57 -3.40 1.95
C GLU A 237 5.31 -4.23 1.59
N ASN A 238 5.21 -5.48 2.07
CA ASN A 238 4.01 -6.33 1.91
C ASN A 238 2.96 -6.12 3.00
N ARG A 239 3.30 -5.44 4.10
CA ARG A 239 2.32 -4.94 5.07
C ARG A 239 1.30 -4.15 4.27
N LYS A 240 0.15 -4.76 4.00
CA LYS A 240 -0.95 -4.14 3.27
C LYS A 240 -1.19 -2.80 3.96
N ARG A 241 -0.86 -1.71 3.26
CA ARG A 241 -1.40 -0.41 3.60
C ARG A 241 -2.89 -0.55 3.39
N TYR A 242 -3.59 -0.77 4.48
CA TYR A 242 -5.03 -0.76 4.44
C TYR A 242 -5.43 0.67 4.12
N ASP A 243 -6.02 0.86 2.94
CA ASP A 243 -6.78 2.07 2.70
C ASP A 243 -7.93 2.05 3.72
N TYR A 244 -7.79 2.85 4.77
CA TYR A 244 -8.78 2.92 5.85
C TYR A 244 -10.17 3.22 5.30
N ARG A 245 -10.26 3.99 4.22
CA ARG A 245 -11.53 4.30 3.57
C ARG A 245 -12.12 3.08 2.89
N GLU A 246 -11.31 2.28 2.19
CA GLU A 246 -11.79 1.05 1.58
C GLU A 246 -12.17 0.01 2.65
N PHE A 247 -11.39 -0.08 3.74
CA PHE A 247 -11.73 -0.90 4.88
C PHE A 247 -13.05 -0.47 5.51
N LEU A 248 -13.20 0.82 5.85
CA LEU A 248 -14.44 1.36 6.40
C LEU A 248 -15.59 1.17 5.43
N ARG A 249 -15.43 1.40 4.12
CA ARG A 249 -16.51 1.11 3.15
C ARG A 249 -16.90 -0.35 3.15
N LYS A 250 -15.94 -1.29 3.21
CA LYS A 250 -16.19 -2.74 3.33
C LYS A 250 -16.82 -3.09 4.68
N PHE A 251 -16.42 -2.41 5.74
CA PHE A 251 -16.90 -2.59 7.11
C PHE A 251 -18.24 -1.87 7.37
N SER A 252 -18.62 -0.93 6.53
CA SER A 252 -19.88 -0.19 6.52
C SER A 252 -20.83 -0.70 5.43
N VAL A 253 -20.46 -1.75 4.68
CA VAL A 253 -21.27 -2.35 3.60
C VAL A 253 -22.72 -2.50 4.00
N LEU A 254 -23.50 -1.95 3.09
CA LEU A 254 -24.91 -1.69 3.12
C LEU A 254 -25.65 -2.98 2.84
N LYS A 255 -26.57 -3.38 3.72
CA LYS A 255 -27.50 -4.45 3.37
C LYS A 255 -28.60 -3.86 2.49
N GLU A 256 -28.87 -4.51 1.36
CA GLU A 256 -30.02 -4.23 0.51
C GLU A 256 -31.28 -4.70 1.24
N GLU A 257 -32.04 -3.76 1.79
CA GLU A 257 -33.39 -4.03 2.25
C GLU A 257 -34.37 -3.62 1.15
N MET A 258 -35.20 -4.57 0.71
CA MET A 258 -36.31 -4.29 -0.20
C MET A 258 -37.36 -3.49 0.58
N GLN A 259 -37.50 -2.21 0.23
CA GLN A 259 -38.59 -1.37 0.73
C GLN A 259 -39.58 -1.11 -0.41
N VAL A 260 -40.86 -1.00 -0.05
CA VAL A 260 -41.91 -0.55 -0.97
C VAL A 260 -41.59 0.88 -1.43
N ASP A 261 -41.50 1.08 -2.75
CA ASP A 261 -41.36 2.41 -3.34
C ASP A 261 -42.73 3.08 -3.42
N MET A 262 -42.93 4.12 -2.59
CA MET A 262 -44.18 4.88 -2.58
C MET A 262 -44.21 5.93 -3.70
N ASP A 263 -43.07 6.26 -4.30
CA ASP A 263 -42.97 7.22 -5.40
C ASP A 263 -43.36 6.56 -6.74
N SER A 264 -43.16 5.25 -6.88
CA SER A 264 -43.66 4.44 -8.01
C SER A 264 -45.17 4.16 -7.94
N PHE A 265 -45.88 4.56 -6.88
CA PHE A 265 -47.32 4.27 -6.76
C PHE A 265 -48.13 5.17 -7.68
N ASP A 266 -48.73 4.60 -8.74
CA ASP A 266 -49.64 5.33 -9.63
C ASP A 266 -51.11 5.22 -9.18
N PRO A 267 -51.74 6.31 -8.70
CA PRO A 267 -53.14 6.30 -8.29
C PRO A 267 -54.14 6.19 -9.46
N ILE A 268 -53.70 6.32 -10.73
CA ILE A 268 -54.59 6.28 -11.90
C ILE A 268 -55.27 4.91 -12.04
N TYR A 269 -54.55 3.80 -11.84
CA TYR A 269 -55.14 2.46 -11.89
C TYR A 269 -56.18 2.23 -10.80
N TYR A 270 -55.90 2.76 -9.61
CA TYR A 270 -56.83 2.72 -8.49
C TYR A 270 -58.12 3.49 -8.82
N HIS A 271 -58.00 4.71 -9.34
CA HIS A 271 -59.13 5.52 -9.78
C HIS A 271 -59.94 4.82 -10.88
N PHE A 272 -59.26 4.29 -11.91
CA PHE A 272 -59.88 3.57 -13.02
C PHE A 272 -60.68 2.34 -12.57
N GLY A 273 -60.13 1.55 -11.64
CA GLY A 273 -60.82 0.37 -11.08
C GLY A 273 -62.11 0.74 -10.35
N MET A 274 -62.07 1.81 -9.54
CA MET A 274 -63.24 2.30 -8.81
C MET A 274 -64.30 2.90 -9.75
N GLU A 275 -63.90 3.62 -10.80
CA GLU A 275 -64.84 4.23 -11.74
C GLU A 275 -65.52 3.18 -12.65
N THR A 276 -64.76 2.19 -13.12
CA THR A 276 -65.25 1.22 -14.11
C THR A 276 -66.00 0.05 -13.47
N TYR A 277 -65.49 -0.47 -12.34
CA TYR A 277 -66.01 -1.67 -11.70
C TYR A 277 -66.71 -1.39 -10.37
N GLY A 278 -66.72 -0.13 -9.92
CA GLY A 278 -67.43 0.35 -8.74
C GLY A 278 -66.76 -0.08 -7.42
N ASN A 279 -66.84 -1.37 -7.12
CA ASN A 279 -66.41 -1.94 -5.84
C ASN A 279 -65.16 -2.84 -5.96
N MET A 280 -64.36 -2.63 -7.01
CA MET A 280 -63.13 -3.40 -7.24
C MET A 280 -61.96 -2.43 -7.54
N PRO A 281 -61.17 -2.05 -6.53
CA PRO A 281 -59.96 -1.27 -6.77
C PRO A 281 -58.91 -2.12 -7.48
N LEU A 282 -58.31 -1.58 -8.53
CA LEU A 282 -57.17 -2.18 -9.20
C LEU A 282 -55.90 -1.58 -8.58
N ILE A 283 -55.07 -2.43 -7.99
CA ILE A 283 -53.83 -2.03 -7.33
C ILE A 283 -52.69 -2.71 -8.09
N GLU A 284 -51.76 -1.92 -8.63
CA GLU A 284 -50.54 -2.47 -9.20
C GLU A 284 -49.64 -3.02 -8.09
N PRO A 285 -48.94 -4.15 -8.32
CA PRO A 285 -47.96 -4.64 -7.37
C PRO A 285 -46.90 -3.58 -7.13
N LEU A 286 -46.69 -3.23 -5.86
CA LEU A 286 -45.73 -2.22 -5.45
C LEU A 286 -44.33 -2.60 -5.93
N GLU A 287 -43.65 -1.67 -6.58
CA GLU A 287 -42.25 -1.85 -6.91
C GLU A 287 -41.41 -1.80 -5.64
N THR A 288 -40.41 -2.68 -5.57
CA THR A 288 -39.44 -2.68 -4.49
C THR A 288 -38.25 -1.84 -4.89
N LYS A 289 -37.87 -0.90 -4.03
CA LYS A 289 -36.59 -0.19 -4.12
C LYS A 289 -35.56 -0.89 -3.25
N GLU A 290 -34.39 -1.15 -3.82
CA GLU A 290 -33.23 -1.64 -3.08
C GLU A 290 -32.61 -0.47 -2.33
N MET A 291 -32.75 -0.47 -1.01
CA MET A 291 -32.20 0.56 -0.14
C MET A 291 -30.99 0.02 0.62
N LYS A 292 -29.93 0.80 0.63
CA LYS A 292 -28.66 0.49 1.27
C LYS A 292 -28.67 1.04 2.70
N LYS A 293 -28.69 0.17 3.74
CA LYS A 293 -28.68 0.57 5.16
C LYS A 293 -27.35 0.25 5.84
N ILE A 294 -26.77 1.24 6.54
CA ILE A 294 -25.57 1.08 7.38
C ILE A 294 -26.00 0.45 8.73
N GLU A 295 -25.29 -0.58 9.18
CA GLU A 295 -25.52 -1.25 10.47
C GLU A 295 -24.90 -0.47 11.65
N ASP A 296 -25.38 -0.71 12.88
CA ASP A 296 -24.86 -0.04 14.07
C ASP A 296 -23.40 -0.45 14.33
N PHE A 297 -22.56 0.50 14.74
CA PHE A 297 -21.14 0.23 15.04
C PHE A 297 -20.67 1.01 16.27
N VAL A 298 -19.64 0.47 16.93
CA VAL A 298 -19.04 1.05 18.13
C VAL A 298 -17.60 1.47 17.80
N ILE A 299 -17.25 2.71 18.13
CA ILE A 299 -15.88 3.20 18.14
C ILE A 299 -15.42 3.29 19.59
N VAL A 300 -14.38 2.55 19.95
CA VAL A 300 -13.71 2.69 21.23
C VAL A 300 -12.41 3.45 21.04
N ILE A 301 -12.21 4.48 21.82
CA ILE A 301 -11.02 5.32 21.83
C ILE A 301 -10.26 5.05 23.12
N ASP A 302 -9.01 4.63 22.98
CA ASP A 302 -8.07 4.55 24.09
C ASP A 302 -7.61 5.95 24.52
N THR A 303 -7.94 6.32 25.76
CA THR A 303 -7.57 7.61 26.38
C THR A 303 -6.45 7.48 27.41
N SER A 304 -5.67 6.40 27.34
CA SER A 304 -4.49 6.19 28.19
C SER A 304 -3.39 7.24 27.95
N MET A 305 -2.47 7.34 28.91
CA MET A 305 -1.43 8.37 28.96
C MET A 305 -0.49 8.40 27.75
N SER A 306 -0.46 7.34 26.95
CA SER A 306 0.35 7.19 25.75
C SER A 306 -0.33 7.67 24.46
N CYS A 307 -1.66 7.93 24.47
CA CYS A 307 -2.38 8.38 23.30
C CYS A 307 -2.37 9.92 23.16
N ASN A 308 -1.89 10.42 22.01
CA ASN A 308 -1.89 11.85 21.71
C ASN A 308 -3.28 12.32 21.24
N GLY A 309 -3.85 13.34 21.89
CA GLY A 309 -5.19 13.86 21.58
C GLY A 309 -5.37 14.36 20.14
N SER A 310 -4.29 14.80 19.49
CA SER A 310 -4.33 15.20 18.08
C SER A 310 -4.56 14.02 17.13
N LEU A 311 -4.04 12.83 17.45
CA LEU A 311 -4.19 11.62 16.64
C LEU A 311 -5.63 11.09 16.70
N ILE A 312 -6.22 11.11 17.88
CA ILE A 312 -7.61 10.70 18.10
C ILE A 312 -8.57 11.58 17.29
N ARG A 313 -8.36 12.91 17.33
CA ARG A 313 -9.18 13.85 16.56
C ARG A 313 -9.13 13.55 15.06
N ARG A 314 -7.92 13.37 14.51
CA ARG A 314 -7.73 13.02 13.09
C ARG A 314 -8.40 11.70 12.71
N PHE A 315 -8.32 10.69 13.58
CA PHE A 315 -8.99 9.40 13.38
C PHE A 315 -10.52 9.57 13.29
N LEU A 316 -11.11 10.38 14.16
CA LEU A 316 -12.54 10.68 14.13
C LEU A 316 -12.94 11.49 12.89
N GLU A 317 -12.13 12.46 12.46
CA GLU A 317 -12.36 13.27 11.24
C GLU A 317 -12.35 12.43 9.96
N GLU A 318 -11.44 11.47 9.81
CA GLU A 318 -11.47 10.56 8.65
C GLU A 318 -12.66 9.61 8.70
N THR A 319 -12.95 9.07 9.89
CA THR A 319 -14.12 8.20 10.06
C THR A 319 -15.39 8.95 9.68
N TYR A 320 -15.51 10.21 10.11
CA TYR A 320 -16.57 11.12 9.70
C TYR A 320 -16.60 11.34 8.18
N SER A 321 -15.46 11.67 7.55
CA SER A 321 -15.38 11.90 6.10
C SER A 321 -15.85 10.70 5.29
N VAL A 322 -15.49 9.48 5.68
CA VAL A 322 -15.92 8.25 5.00
C VAL A 322 -17.42 8.00 5.18
N LEU A 323 -17.95 8.29 6.37
CA LEU A 323 -19.38 8.16 6.65
C LEU A 323 -20.20 9.23 5.90
N ALA A 324 -19.70 10.45 5.78
CA ALA A 324 -20.33 11.55 5.06
C ALA A 324 -20.39 11.32 3.54
N GLU A 325 -19.37 10.68 2.95
CA GLU A 325 -19.35 10.30 1.53
C GLU A 325 -20.41 9.24 1.18
N SER A 326 -20.87 8.45 2.15
CA SER A 326 -21.91 7.46 1.91
C SER A 326 -23.30 8.13 1.88
N GLU A 327 -23.88 8.28 0.69
CA GLU A 327 -25.22 8.84 0.43
C GLU A 327 -26.38 8.18 1.20
N SER A 328 -26.10 7.15 2.01
CA SER A 328 -27.06 6.38 2.82
C SER A 328 -27.36 6.97 4.20
N PHE A 329 -26.80 8.13 4.56
CA PHE A 329 -26.99 8.72 5.90
C PHE A 329 -28.38 9.36 6.15
N PHE A 330 -29.35 9.13 5.27
CA PHE A 330 -30.69 9.72 5.42
C PHE A 330 -31.58 9.04 6.47
N ARG A 331 -31.21 7.90 7.08
CA ARG A 331 -32.00 7.31 8.19
C ARG A 331 -31.19 6.58 9.28
N LYS A 332 -31.38 7.05 10.53
CA LYS A 332 -31.05 6.51 11.87
C LYS A 332 -29.95 5.44 11.89
N ILE A 333 -28.69 5.87 11.88
CA ILE A 333 -27.53 5.07 12.28
C ILE A 333 -27.30 5.35 13.78
N GLN A 334 -26.87 4.35 14.54
CA GLN A 334 -26.49 4.54 15.93
C GLN A 334 -25.01 4.21 16.10
N VAL A 335 -24.21 5.26 16.24
CA VAL A 335 -22.76 5.16 16.49
C VAL A 335 -22.51 5.45 17.96
N HIS A 336 -21.88 4.50 18.66
CA HIS A 336 -21.40 4.76 20.02
C HIS A 336 -19.93 5.07 19.98
N ILE A 337 -19.53 6.25 20.47
CA ILE A 337 -18.14 6.62 20.69
C ILE A 337 -17.86 6.50 22.19
N ILE A 338 -17.05 5.51 22.54
CA ILE A 338 -16.72 5.17 23.93
C ILE A 338 -15.27 5.56 24.19
N GLN A 339 -15.03 6.39 25.19
CA GLN A 339 -13.68 6.67 25.70
C GLN A 339 -13.37 5.69 26.85
N CYS A 340 -12.26 4.96 26.74
CA CYS A 340 -11.89 3.93 27.72
C CYS A 340 -10.38 3.97 28.04
N ASP A 341 -10.05 3.88 29.32
CA ASP A 341 -8.70 3.66 29.83
C ASP A 341 -8.63 2.36 30.66
N GLU A 342 -8.48 2.42 31.99
CA GLU A 342 -8.72 1.30 32.90
C GLU A 342 -10.24 1.10 33.13
N LYS A 343 -11.03 2.14 32.89
CA LYS A 343 -12.48 2.15 33.00
C LYS A 343 -13.09 2.96 31.85
N ILE A 344 -14.40 2.85 31.70
CA ILE A 344 -15.13 3.67 30.75
C ILE A 344 -15.27 5.07 31.32
N GLN A 345 -14.82 6.05 30.56
CA GLN A 345 -14.79 7.46 30.94
C GLN A 345 -15.98 8.22 30.34
N ASP A 346 -16.37 7.87 29.12
CA ASP A 346 -17.46 8.54 28.39
C ASP A 346 -18.09 7.56 27.38
N ASP A 347 -19.40 7.69 27.16
CA ASP A 347 -20.13 7.02 26.08
C ASP A 347 -21.06 8.05 25.43
N GLN A 348 -20.75 8.44 24.20
CA GLN A 348 -21.56 9.37 23.42
C GLN A 348 -22.24 8.62 22.27
N VAL A 349 -23.56 8.76 22.19
CA VAL A 349 -24.36 8.22 21.09
C VAL A 349 -24.54 9.30 20.03
N ILE A 350 -24.28 8.94 18.79
CA ILE A 350 -24.39 9.81 17.63
C ILE A 350 -25.37 9.20 16.64
N HIS A 351 -26.39 9.98 16.30
CA HIS A 351 -27.47 9.57 15.40
C HIS A 351 -27.43 10.25 14.04
N ASN A 352 -26.76 11.41 13.93
CA ASN A 352 -26.74 12.20 12.71
C ASN A 352 -25.41 12.95 12.52
N GLN A 353 -25.23 13.49 11.31
CA GLN A 353 -24.04 14.23 10.89
C GLN A 353 -23.77 15.46 11.78
N LYS A 354 -24.82 16.20 12.16
CA LYS A 354 -24.71 17.41 12.98
C LYS A 354 -24.25 17.11 14.41
N GLU A 355 -24.69 15.99 14.98
CA GLU A 355 -24.25 15.51 16.29
C GLU A 355 -22.77 15.08 16.26
N MET A 356 -22.31 14.50 15.15
CA MET A 356 -20.88 14.20 14.99
C MET A 356 -20.03 15.47 14.86
N GLU A 357 -20.47 16.46 14.07
CA GLU A 357 -19.76 17.74 13.94
C GLU A 357 -19.69 18.47 15.29
N ALA A 358 -20.81 18.54 16.02
CA ALA A 358 -20.84 19.13 17.35
C ALA A 358 -19.94 18.38 18.35
N TYR A 359 -19.87 17.05 18.25
CA TYR A 359 -18.98 16.23 19.07
C TYR A 359 -17.50 16.49 18.75
N LEU A 360 -17.14 16.64 17.47
CA LEU A 360 -15.77 16.96 17.04
C LEU A 360 -15.33 18.35 17.50
N GLU A 361 -16.22 19.34 17.45
CA GLU A 361 -15.95 20.72 17.90
C GLU A 361 -15.66 20.80 19.42
N ASP A 362 -16.44 20.10 20.25
CA ASP A 362 -16.26 20.06 21.71
C ASP A 362 -15.44 18.84 22.20
N PHE A 363 -14.73 18.17 21.29
CA PHE A 363 -14.04 16.92 21.61
C PHE A 363 -12.93 17.16 22.64
N ASN A 364 -13.17 16.68 23.85
CA ASN A 364 -12.24 16.69 24.97
C ASN A 364 -11.97 15.26 25.42
N VAL A 365 -10.68 14.88 25.46
CA VAL A 365 -10.24 13.58 25.94
C VAL A 365 -10.31 13.55 27.46
N ARG A 366 -11.08 12.60 28.03
CA ARG A 366 -11.19 12.37 29.47
C ARG A 366 -10.51 11.04 29.81
N GLY A 367 -9.53 11.04 30.70
CA GLY A 367 -8.74 9.84 31.02
C GLY A 367 -7.36 10.13 31.59
N PHE A 368 -6.32 9.47 31.05
CA PHE A 368 -4.92 9.36 31.52
C PHE A 368 -4.62 8.22 32.52
N GLY A 369 -5.49 7.23 32.64
CA GLY A 369 -5.23 6.01 33.41
C GLY A 369 -4.28 5.02 32.71
N GLY A 370 -4.18 3.81 33.30
CA GLY A 370 -3.57 2.67 32.62
C GLY A 370 -4.47 2.11 31.51
N THR A 371 -4.03 1.07 30.81
CA THR A 371 -4.71 0.56 29.61
C THR A 371 -5.25 -0.86 29.84
N ASP A 372 -6.57 -1.03 29.84
CA ASP A 372 -7.23 -2.34 29.82
C ASP A 372 -8.36 -2.32 28.77
N PHE A 373 -8.30 -3.22 27.79
CA PHE A 373 -9.29 -3.24 26.72
C PHE A 373 -10.58 -3.96 27.13
N ARG A 374 -10.54 -4.85 28.13
CA ARG A 374 -11.67 -5.71 28.54
C ARG A 374 -12.93 -4.96 29.03
N PRO A 375 -12.84 -3.82 29.75
CA PRO A 375 -14.00 -3.06 30.20
C PRO A 375 -14.90 -2.61 29.05
N ALA A 376 -14.33 -2.14 27.94
CA ALA A 376 -15.09 -1.70 26.77
C ALA A 376 -15.92 -2.85 26.17
N PHE A 377 -15.32 -4.04 25.98
CA PHE A 377 -16.05 -5.22 25.48
C PHE A 377 -17.17 -5.65 26.43
N THR A 378 -16.92 -5.62 27.74
CA THR A 378 -17.93 -5.99 28.75
C THR A 378 -19.14 -5.04 28.72
N TYR A 379 -18.89 -3.75 28.49
CA TYR A 379 -19.95 -2.75 28.38
C TYR A 379 -20.73 -2.86 27.08
N VAL A 380 -20.06 -3.11 25.96
CA VAL A 380 -20.74 -3.37 24.68
C VAL A 380 -21.61 -4.63 24.78
N GLU A 381 -21.14 -5.70 25.43
CA GLU A 381 -21.99 -6.87 25.71
C GLU A 381 -23.22 -6.54 26.57
N HIS A 382 -23.08 -5.62 27.54
CA HIS A 382 -24.21 -5.16 28.35
C HIS A 382 -25.22 -4.37 27.51
N LEU A 383 -24.75 -3.46 26.65
CA LEU A 383 -25.59 -2.68 25.74
C LEU A 383 -26.35 -3.57 24.74
N ILE A 384 -25.70 -4.63 24.22
CA ILE A 384 -26.35 -5.63 23.36
C ILE A 384 -27.49 -6.33 24.13
N LYS A 385 -27.26 -6.73 25.39
CA LYS A 385 -28.29 -7.38 26.23
C LYS A 385 -29.47 -6.46 26.55
N MET A 386 -29.22 -5.15 26.68
CA MET A 386 -30.27 -4.16 26.90
C MET A 386 -31.05 -3.81 25.63
N GLY A 387 -30.66 -4.34 24.46
CA GLY A 387 -31.31 -4.04 23.19
C GLY A 387 -31.04 -2.62 22.70
N ALA A 388 -29.93 -2.01 23.12
CA ALA A 388 -29.55 -0.66 22.68
C ALA A 388 -29.17 -0.61 21.20
N PHE A 389 -28.77 -1.75 20.61
CA PHE A 389 -28.45 -1.90 19.20
C PHE A 389 -29.53 -2.70 18.48
N GLN A 390 -29.90 -2.29 17.27
CA GLN A 390 -30.76 -3.11 16.41
C GLN A 390 -29.96 -4.31 15.88
N ARG A 391 -28.74 -4.04 15.41
CA ARG A 391 -27.81 -5.05 14.92
C ARG A 391 -26.40 -4.47 14.90
N LEU A 392 -25.59 -4.86 15.89
CA LEU A 392 -24.19 -4.46 15.97
C LEU A 392 -23.37 -5.28 14.96
N ARG A 393 -22.76 -4.59 14.00
CA ARG A 393 -21.87 -5.24 13.03
C ARG A 393 -20.49 -5.50 13.61
N GLY A 394 -19.94 -4.49 14.28
CA GLY A 394 -18.59 -4.56 14.75
C GLY A 394 -18.12 -3.36 15.56
N LEU A 395 -16.91 -3.53 16.09
CA LEU A 395 -16.24 -2.61 17.00
C LEU A 395 -14.89 -2.21 16.42
N LEU A 396 -14.68 -0.90 16.31
CA LEU A 396 -13.40 -0.29 15.95
C LEU A 396 -12.72 0.18 17.22
N TYR A 397 -11.55 -0.35 17.54
CA TYR A 397 -10.79 0.01 18.73
C TYR A 397 -9.53 0.75 18.32
N PHE A 398 -9.45 2.04 18.65
CA PHE A 398 -8.25 2.85 18.43
C PHE A 398 -7.33 2.78 19.64
N THR A 399 -6.11 2.28 19.47
CA THR A 399 -5.15 2.09 20.57
C THR A 399 -3.70 2.06 20.06
N ASP A 400 -2.75 2.31 20.95
CA ASP A 400 -1.31 2.11 20.74
C ASP A 400 -0.88 0.64 20.90
N GLY A 401 -1.78 -0.22 21.41
CA GLY A 401 -1.59 -1.66 21.59
C GLY A 401 -0.99 -2.10 22.91
N TYR A 402 -0.78 -1.19 23.87
CA TYR A 402 -0.26 -1.55 25.20
C TYR A 402 -1.39 -1.87 26.18
N GLY A 403 -2.09 -2.99 26.01
CA GLY A 403 -3.17 -3.37 26.92
C GLY A 403 -3.47 -4.87 26.95
N THR A 404 -4.31 -5.27 27.90
CA THR A 404 -4.75 -6.68 28.00
C THR A 404 -5.92 -6.92 27.05
N PHE A 405 -5.68 -7.71 26.00
CA PHE A 405 -6.73 -8.10 25.05
C PHE A 405 -7.74 -9.08 25.67
N PRO A 406 -9.01 -9.08 25.21
CA PRO A 406 -9.97 -10.07 25.64
C PRO A 406 -9.58 -11.48 25.15
N ALA A 407 -9.70 -12.47 26.02
CA ALA A 407 -9.33 -13.86 25.71
C ALA A 407 -10.36 -14.58 24.82
N LYS A 408 -11.60 -14.10 24.77
CA LYS A 408 -12.70 -14.69 24.00
C LYS A 408 -13.08 -13.81 22.82
N MET A 409 -13.35 -14.44 21.69
CA MET A 409 -13.87 -13.78 20.50
C MET A 409 -15.31 -13.28 20.77
N PRO A 410 -15.61 -11.99 20.56
CA PRO A 410 -16.95 -11.45 20.67
C PRO A 410 -17.84 -11.89 19.48
N PRO A 411 -19.17 -11.77 19.58
CA PRO A 411 -20.11 -12.18 18.52
C PRO A 411 -20.17 -11.21 17.32
N TYR A 412 -19.33 -10.17 17.30
CA TYR A 412 -19.27 -9.11 16.29
C TYR A 412 -17.83 -8.93 15.81
N ASP A 413 -17.66 -8.40 14.59
CA ASP A 413 -16.33 -8.19 14.01
C ASP A 413 -15.58 -7.11 14.79
N THR A 414 -14.34 -7.37 15.18
CA THR A 414 -13.53 -6.42 15.95
C THR A 414 -12.28 -6.07 15.17
N ALA A 415 -12.03 -4.77 15.00
CA ALA A 415 -10.84 -4.27 14.36
C ALA A 415 -10.06 -3.34 15.30
N PHE A 416 -8.80 -3.68 15.56
CA PHE A 416 -7.86 -2.82 16.28
C PHE A 416 -7.11 -1.94 15.28
N VAL A 417 -7.16 -0.64 15.51
CA VAL A 417 -6.58 0.40 14.68
C VAL A 417 -5.40 1.01 15.42
N PHE A 418 -4.21 0.89 14.83
CA PHE A 418 -2.94 1.39 15.38
C PHE A 418 -2.38 2.50 14.51
N MET A 419 -1.76 3.53 15.09
CA MET A 419 -1.01 4.54 14.33
C MET A 419 0.45 4.12 14.16
N LYS A 420 1.00 4.36 12.96
CA LYS A 420 2.35 3.93 12.56
C LYS A 420 3.49 4.49 13.43
N ASP A 421 3.31 5.68 14.01
CA ASP A 421 4.36 6.37 14.77
C ASP A 421 4.72 5.67 16.10
N ASP A 422 3.76 4.97 16.73
CA ASP A 422 3.95 4.29 18.03
C ASP A 422 3.94 2.75 17.92
N TYR A 423 3.91 2.22 16.69
CA TYR A 423 3.67 0.80 16.46
C TYR A 423 4.90 -0.08 16.75
N ARG A 424 4.87 -0.82 17.87
CA ARG A 424 5.71 -2.02 18.09
C ARG A 424 4.91 -3.27 17.68
N ASP A 425 5.57 -4.36 17.26
CA ASP A 425 4.88 -5.61 16.90
C ASP A 425 4.13 -6.17 18.13
N VAL A 426 2.87 -5.75 18.27
CA VAL A 426 1.94 -6.26 19.29
C VAL A 426 1.24 -7.51 18.74
N ASP A 427 1.28 -8.59 19.53
CA ASP A 427 0.54 -9.83 19.31
C ASP A 427 -0.96 -9.61 19.54
N VAL A 428 -1.63 -9.09 18.51
CA VAL A 428 -3.10 -8.99 18.48
C VAL A 428 -3.69 -10.41 18.40
N PRO A 429 -4.78 -10.72 19.14
CA PRO A 429 -5.41 -12.03 19.06
C PRO A 429 -5.78 -12.43 17.62
N PRO A 430 -5.67 -13.72 17.25
CA PRO A 430 -5.84 -14.19 15.87
C PRO A 430 -7.27 -14.00 15.31
N TRP A 431 -8.26 -13.76 16.17
CA TRP A 431 -9.64 -13.49 15.78
C TRP A 431 -9.91 -12.01 15.48
N ALA A 432 -9.03 -11.09 15.87
CA ALA A 432 -9.24 -9.66 15.68
C ALA A 432 -8.56 -9.15 14.40
N ILE A 433 -9.23 -8.25 13.70
CA ILE A 433 -8.69 -7.60 12.51
C ILE A 433 -7.68 -6.54 12.95
N LYS A 434 -6.50 -6.54 12.35
CA LYS A 434 -5.43 -5.58 12.66
C LYS A 434 -5.30 -4.57 11.53
N LEU A 435 -5.42 -3.28 11.87
CA LEU A 435 -5.29 -2.15 10.96
C LEU A 435 -4.20 -1.21 11.44
N ILE A 436 -3.30 -0.81 10.54
CA ILE A 436 -2.26 0.17 10.83
C ILE A 436 -2.51 1.38 9.93
N LEU A 437 -2.75 2.52 10.55
CA LEU A 437 -2.94 3.82 9.91
C LEU A 437 -1.62 4.57 9.84
N ASP A 438 -1.31 5.09 8.66
CA ASP A 438 -0.17 5.96 8.43
C ASP A 438 -0.61 7.43 8.64
N THR A 439 0.02 8.14 9.57
CA THR A 439 -0.23 9.57 9.85
C THR A 439 -0.08 10.43 8.59
N GLN A 440 0.80 10.04 7.68
CA GLN A 440 1.11 10.79 6.44
C GLN A 440 0.12 10.52 5.29
N ALA A 441 -0.72 9.48 5.38
CA ALA A 441 -1.84 9.32 4.44
C ALA A 441 -2.98 10.33 4.74
N LEU A 442 -2.99 10.89 5.96
CA LEU A 442 -4.01 11.79 6.49
C LEU A 442 -3.72 13.27 6.20
N GLU A 443 -2.44 13.66 6.05
CA GLU A 443 -2.04 15.05 5.74
C GLU A 443 -2.42 15.50 4.31
N ARG A 444 -2.79 14.58 3.43
CA ARG A 444 -2.99 14.86 1.99
C ARG A 444 -4.25 15.65 1.62
N LYS A 445 -5.01 16.20 2.57
CA LYS A 445 -6.32 16.78 2.26
C LYS A 445 -6.61 18.19 2.77
N GLU A 446 -5.77 18.79 3.61
CA GLU A 446 -5.99 20.20 3.98
C GLU A 446 -5.75 21.16 2.80
N ASP A 447 -4.96 20.79 1.79
CA ASP A 447 -4.63 21.66 0.65
C ASP A 447 -5.59 21.56 -0.57
N TYR A 448 -6.68 20.79 -0.50
CA TYR A 448 -7.58 20.57 -1.65
C TYR A 448 -8.89 21.37 -1.64
N TYR A 449 -8.93 22.50 -0.92
CA TYR A 449 -9.95 23.53 -1.10
C TYR A 449 -9.31 24.93 -1.16
N GLU A 450 -8.52 25.20 -2.19
CA GLU A 450 -8.43 26.57 -2.73
C GLU A 450 -7.92 26.57 -4.18
N TYR A 451 -8.78 27.11 -5.06
CA TYR A 451 -8.64 27.47 -6.48
C TYR A 451 -8.86 26.42 -7.57
#